data_AF-A0A6M4YT02-F1
#
_entry.id   AF-A0A6M4YT02-F1
#
_cell.length_a   1.000
_cell.length_b   1.000
_cell.length_c   1.000
_cell.angle_alpha   90.00
_cell.angle_beta   90.00
_cell.angle_gamma   90.00
#
_symmetry.space_group_name_H-M   'P 1'
#
loop_
_entity.id
_entity.type
_entity.pdbx_description
1 polymer ?
#
loop_
_entity_poly.entity_id
_entity_poly.type
_entity_poly.pdbx_seq_one_letter_code
_entity_poly.pdbx_strand_id
1 'polypeptide(L)'
;MKHSLLSLALASLLASVSAQATAQESVVIEGKQYSTIEVNGQTYLTPDNGSKKRVARSLDGKAAQPGLRSGDVLLQGVASPELTVSGTLLIEADEPQARALAKRHGLSFKQSSGGIALLEAKPGTDLNAISARLQQEGVKVQIELAGAEQQPR
;
A
#
# COMPACT_ATOMS: atom_id res chain seq x y z
N MET A 1 5.51 -57.07 7.20
CA MET A 1 6.69 -56.89 8.07
C MET A 1 7.84 -56.35 7.21
N LYS A 2 8.42 -55.21 7.61
CA LYS A 2 9.81 -54.72 7.37
C LYS A 2 10.19 -54.10 6.00
N HIS A 3 10.32 -52.77 6.03
CA HIS A 3 11.38 -51.83 5.55
C HIS A 3 12.02 -52.04 4.16
N SER A 4 11.92 -51.08 3.23
CA SER A 4 12.68 -49.80 3.09
C SER A 4 13.80 -49.96 2.04
N LEU A 5 13.88 -49.05 1.06
CA LEU A 5 15.07 -48.45 0.44
C LEU A 5 14.59 -47.48 -0.67
N LEU A 6 14.56 -46.18 -0.40
CA LEU A 6 15.43 -45.16 -1.00
C LEU A 6 15.43 -45.08 -2.54
N SER A 7 14.78 -44.05 -3.08
CA SER A 7 15.38 -43.24 -4.15
C SER A 7 14.94 -41.79 -4.00
N LEU A 8 15.89 -41.03 -3.45
CA LEU A 8 16.00 -39.59 -3.47
C LEU A 8 16.24 -39.15 -4.92
N ALA A 9 15.39 -38.29 -5.47
CA ALA A 9 15.78 -37.40 -6.56
C ALA A 9 15.43 -35.97 -6.14
N LEU A 10 16.43 -35.36 -5.53
CA LEU A 10 16.57 -33.95 -5.20
C LEU A 10 16.62 -33.15 -6.52
N ALA A 11 15.55 -32.48 -6.90
CA ALA A 11 15.58 -31.42 -7.90
C ALA A 11 15.29 -30.08 -7.22
N SER A 12 16.34 -29.58 -6.60
CA SER A 12 16.51 -28.15 -6.34
C SER A 12 16.40 -27.37 -7.65
N LEU A 13 15.35 -26.58 -7.81
CA LEU A 13 15.46 -25.35 -8.59
C LEU A 13 15.03 -24.18 -7.70
N LEU A 14 16.08 -23.63 -7.11
CA LEU A 14 16.10 -22.43 -6.30
C LEU A 14 15.54 -21.24 -7.08
N ALA A 15 14.67 -20.50 -6.39
CA ALA A 15 14.66 -19.05 -6.35
C ALA A 15 14.75 -18.30 -7.69
N SER A 16 13.61 -18.17 -8.37
CA SER A 16 13.26 -16.88 -8.98
C SER A 16 12.72 -15.96 -7.87
N VAL A 17 13.63 -15.51 -7.00
CA VAL A 17 13.39 -14.27 -6.24
C VAL A 17 13.40 -13.17 -7.28
N SER A 18 12.21 -12.80 -7.77
CA SER A 18 11.98 -11.53 -8.43
C SER A 18 12.13 -10.42 -7.38
N ALA A 19 13.35 -10.20 -6.91
CA ALA A 19 13.73 -8.93 -6.33
C ALA A 19 13.82 -7.93 -7.50
N GLN A 20 12.65 -7.53 -8.02
CA GLN A 20 12.54 -6.24 -8.65
C GLN A 20 12.76 -5.23 -7.52
N ALA A 21 14.02 -4.87 -7.34
CA ALA A 21 14.38 -3.59 -6.76
C ALA A 21 13.66 -2.55 -7.61
N THR A 22 12.49 -2.10 -7.16
CA THR A 22 11.85 -0.90 -7.66
C THR A 22 12.73 0.26 -7.23
N ALA A 23 13.76 0.53 -8.04
CA ALA A 23 14.39 1.83 -8.07
C ALA A 23 13.24 2.83 -8.23
N GLN A 24 13.19 3.81 -7.33
CA GLN A 24 12.21 4.88 -7.36
C GLN A 24 12.41 5.66 -8.66
N GLU A 25 11.68 5.24 -9.68
CA GLU A 25 11.76 5.76 -11.03
C GLU A 25 11.09 7.13 -11.02
N SER A 26 11.90 8.16 -11.26
CA SER A 26 11.42 9.53 -11.39
C SER A 26 10.99 9.77 -12.84
N VAL A 27 9.73 10.14 -13.05
CA VAL A 27 9.17 10.44 -14.37
C VAL A 27 9.00 11.95 -14.51
N VAL A 28 9.48 12.53 -15.62
CA VAL A 28 9.27 13.95 -15.91
C VAL A 28 8.11 14.11 -16.88
N ILE A 29 7.06 14.81 -16.45
CA ILE A 29 5.87 15.11 -17.25
C ILE A 29 5.72 16.64 -17.29
N GLU A 30 5.70 17.24 -18.47
CA GLU A 30 5.52 18.69 -18.65
C GLU A 30 6.49 19.56 -17.81
N GLY A 31 7.73 19.08 -17.64
CA GLY A 31 8.76 19.76 -16.83
C GLY A 31 8.60 19.61 -15.31
N LYS A 32 7.59 18.88 -14.83
CA LYS A 32 7.41 18.51 -13.42
C LYS A 32 7.92 17.09 -13.18
N GLN A 33 8.64 16.89 -12.07
CA GLN A 33 9.14 15.59 -11.67
C GLN A 33 8.11 14.87 -10.79
N TYR A 34 7.90 13.60 -11.09
CA TYR A 34 7.03 12.69 -10.37
C TYR A 34 7.83 11.48 -9.90
N SER A 35 7.47 10.93 -8.76
CA SER A 35 7.97 9.63 -8.29
C SER A 35 6.88 8.57 -8.42
N THR A 36 7.28 7.32 -8.64
CA THR A 36 6.37 6.18 -8.57
C THR A 36 6.06 5.80 -7.12
N ILE A 37 4.81 5.40 -6.87
CA ILE A 37 4.35 4.88 -5.58
C ILE A 37 3.32 3.76 -5.82
N GLU A 38 3.40 2.70 -5.02
CA GLU A 38 2.45 1.60 -5.09
C GLU A 38 1.34 1.82 -4.05
N VAL A 39 0.08 1.74 -4.48
CA VAL A 39 -1.10 1.89 -3.62
C VAL A 39 -2.13 0.86 -4.06
N ASN A 40 -2.67 0.07 -3.13
CA ASN A 40 -3.63 -1.01 -3.42
C ASN A 40 -3.16 -2.01 -4.50
N GLY A 41 -1.85 -2.26 -4.61
CA GLY A 41 -1.26 -3.15 -5.62
C GLY A 41 -1.17 -2.54 -7.03
N GLN A 42 -1.47 -1.25 -7.19
CA GLN A 42 -1.36 -0.51 -8.45
C GLN A 42 -0.27 0.57 -8.33
N THR A 43 0.47 0.81 -9.43
CA THR A 43 1.47 1.89 -9.47
C THR A 43 0.84 3.22 -9.88
N TYR A 44 1.12 4.26 -9.11
CA TYR A 44 0.71 5.64 -9.31
C TYR A 44 1.93 6.56 -9.42
N LEU A 45 1.70 7.78 -9.89
CA LEU A 45 2.67 8.86 -9.88
C LEU A 45 2.27 9.91 -8.85
N THR A 46 3.22 10.37 -8.05
CA THR A 46 3.03 11.46 -7.08
C THR A 46 4.06 12.56 -7.32
N PRO A 47 3.71 13.86 -7.19
CA PRO A 47 4.65 14.95 -7.41
C PRO A 47 5.89 14.82 -6.50
N ASP A 48 7.08 14.86 -7.10
CA ASP A 48 8.34 14.88 -6.35
C ASP A 48 8.60 16.31 -5.88
N ASN A 49 7.93 16.72 -4.81
CA ASN A 49 7.99 18.09 -4.28
C ASN A 49 9.34 18.45 -3.61
N GLY A 50 10.42 17.71 -3.87
CA GLY A 50 11.73 17.96 -3.28
C GLY A 50 11.72 17.87 -1.76
N SER A 51 10.69 17.27 -1.17
CA SER A 51 10.50 17.02 0.25
C SER A 51 11.67 16.21 0.76
N LYS A 52 12.73 16.90 1.17
CA LYS A 52 14.01 16.40 1.67
C LYS A 52 13.96 14.90 1.89
N LYS A 53 14.36 14.13 0.88
CA LYS A 53 14.71 12.72 0.99
C LYS A 53 15.79 12.64 2.09
N ARG A 54 15.38 12.63 3.36
CA ARG A 54 16.18 12.02 4.41
C ARG A 54 16.13 10.56 4.05
N VAL A 55 17.10 10.16 3.23
CA VAL A 55 17.39 8.76 2.95
C VAL A 55 17.75 8.16 4.30
N ALA A 56 16.76 7.73 5.06
CA ALA A 56 16.97 6.74 6.09
C ALA A 56 17.40 5.51 5.30
N ARG A 57 18.72 5.34 5.19
CA ARG A 57 19.33 4.14 4.63
C ARG A 57 18.83 3.00 5.49
N SER A 58 17.81 2.30 5.01
CA SER A 58 17.41 1.03 5.61
C SER A 58 18.65 0.14 5.55
N LEU A 59 19.03 -0.45 6.69
CA LEU A 59 20.20 -1.34 6.81
C LEU A 59 20.14 -2.52 5.81
N ASP A 60 18.95 -2.78 5.26
CA ASP A 60 18.66 -3.85 4.30
C ASP A 60 18.67 -3.41 2.83
N GLY A 61 19.06 -2.17 2.50
CA GLY A 61 19.17 -1.70 1.12
C GLY A 61 17.85 -1.56 0.34
N LYS A 62 16.71 -1.92 0.94
CA LYS A 62 15.38 -1.71 0.36
C LYS A 62 15.02 -0.23 0.46
N ALA A 63 14.84 0.41 -0.70
CA ALA A 63 14.37 1.79 -0.76
C ALA A 63 13.02 1.88 -0.02
N ALA A 64 12.97 2.66 1.07
CA ALA A 64 11.72 2.91 1.77
C ALA A 64 10.75 3.57 0.78
N GLN A 65 9.59 2.95 0.56
CA GLN A 65 8.58 3.56 -0.28
C GLN A 65 8.24 4.95 0.29
N PRO A 66 7.98 5.95 -0.57
CA PRO A 66 7.50 7.25 -0.09
C PRO A 66 6.24 7.01 0.75
N GLY A 67 6.18 7.63 1.93
CA GLY A 67 5.02 7.50 2.80
C GLY A 67 3.79 8.12 2.14
N LEU A 68 2.63 7.47 2.25
CA LEU A 68 1.37 7.93 1.65
C LEU A 68 0.47 8.52 2.73
N ARG A 69 0.02 9.77 2.58
CA ARG A 69 -0.74 10.52 3.58
C ARG A 69 -2.06 11.02 3.02
N SER A 70 -3.02 11.29 3.91
CA SER A 70 -4.26 11.99 3.53
C SER A 70 -3.93 13.34 2.88
N GLY A 71 -4.60 13.62 1.76
CA GLY A 71 -4.36 14.79 0.92
C GLY A 71 -3.28 14.62 -0.14
N ASP A 72 -2.52 13.51 -0.13
CA ASP A 72 -1.56 13.24 -1.19
C ASP A 72 -2.27 13.03 -2.53
N VAL A 73 -1.68 13.57 -3.57
CA VAL A 73 -2.18 13.53 -4.94
C VAL A 73 -1.50 12.42 -5.72
N LEU A 74 -2.30 11.62 -6.42
CA LEU A 74 -1.91 10.49 -7.23
C LEU A 74 -2.45 10.63 -8.66
N LEU A 75 -1.60 10.30 -9.64
CA LEU A 75 -1.96 10.25 -11.05
C LEU A 75 -1.84 8.81 -11.57
N GLN A 76 -2.85 8.36 -12.32
CA GLN A 76 -2.81 7.11 -13.09
C GLN A 76 -2.30 7.37 -14.52
N GLY A 77 -1.13 8.02 -14.65
CA GLY A 77 -0.60 8.50 -15.92
C GLY A 77 -1.10 9.90 -16.31
N VAL A 78 -0.63 10.41 -17.46
CA VAL A 78 -0.77 11.83 -17.88
C VAL A 78 -2.17 12.25 -18.31
N ALA A 79 -3.05 11.29 -18.64
CA ALA A 79 -4.39 11.56 -19.19
C ALA A 79 -5.53 11.16 -18.23
N SER A 80 -5.19 10.71 -17.03
CA SER A 80 -6.16 10.23 -16.04
C SER A 80 -6.54 11.36 -15.07
N PRO A 81 -7.77 11.34 -14.51
CA PRO A 81 -8.14 12.30 -13.49
C PRO A 81 -7.24 12.18 -12.28
N GLU A 82 -7.07 13.31 -11.59
CA GLU A 82 -6.34 13.37 -10.34
C GLU A 82 -7.10 12.59 -9.26
N LEU A 83 -6.37 11.77 -8.52
CA LEU A 83 -6.88 11.08 -7.33
C LEU A 83 -6.22 11.68 -6.09
N THR A 84 -6.98 11.80 -5.03
CA THR A 84 -6.56 12.28 -3.71
C THR A 84 -6.74 11.16 -2.70
N VAL A 85 -5.71 10.91 -1.90
CA VAL A 85 -5.81 9.97 -0.77
C VAL A 85 -6.72 10.58 0.29
N SER A 86 -7.85 9.95 0.60
CA SER A 86 -8.82 10.56 1.54
C SER A 86 -8.32 10.51 2.99
N GLY A 87 -7.54 9.49 3.35
CA GLY A 87 -7.20 9.17 4.74
C GLY A 87 -8.03 8.04 5.33
N THR A 88 -8.97 7.46 4.57
CA THR A 88 -9.76 6.30 4.98
C THR A 88 -9.14 4.99 4.48
N LEU A 89 -9.22 3.96 5.31
CA LEU A 89 -8.93 2.57 5.01
C LEU A 89 -10.23 1.78 5.06
N LEU A 90 -10.55 1.06 3.99
CA LEU A 90 -11.61 0.06 3.97
C LEU A 90 -11.02 -1.28 4.36
N ILE A 91 -11.60 -1.96 5.34
CA ILE A 91 -11.15 -3.29 5.79
C ILE A 91 -12.29 -4.30 5.77
N GLU A 92 -12.00 -5.55 5.38
CA GLU A 92 -12.95 -6.67 5.48
C GLU A 92 -12.89 -7.22 6.91
N ALA A 93 -13.83 -6.79 7.76
CA ALA A 93 -13.92 -7.17 9.17
C ALA A 93 -15.33 -6.86 9.71
N ASP A 94 -15.78 -7.65 10.69
CA ASP A 94 -16.96 -7.28 11.47
C ASP A 94 -16.70 -6.06 12.37
N GLU A 95 -17.75 -5.43 12.88
CA GLU A 95 -17.63 -4.21 13.67
C GLU A 95 -16.75 -4.39 14.94
N PRO A 96 -16.91 -5.45 15.76
CA PRO A 96 -16.03 -5.69 16.90
C PRO A 96 -14.55 -5.78 16.53
N GLN A 97 -14.22 -6.56 15.49
CA GLN A 97 -12.86 -6.73 15.00
C GLN A 97 -12.32 -5.41 14.44
N ALA A 98 -13.11 -4.69 13.65
CA ALA A 98 -12.73 -3.40 13.09
C ALA A 98 -12.42 -2.35 14.17
N ARG A 99 -13.22 -2.30 15.24
CA ARG A 99 -12.96 -1.41 16.39
C ARG A 99 -11.68 -1.79 17.13
N ALA A 100 -11.39 -3.08 17.27
CA ALA A 100 -10.15 -3.55 17.89
C ALA A 100 -8.92 -3.21 17.03
N LEU A 101 -9.00 -3.44 15.71
CA LEU A 101 -7.98 -3.05 14.75
C LEU A 101 -7.74 -1.53 14.79
N ALA A 102 -8.81 -0.73 14.75
CA ALA A 102 -8.70 0.71 14.80
C ALA A 102 -7.90 1.19 16.01
N LYS A 103 -8.24 0.70 17.21
CA LYS A 103 -7.50 1.03 18.44
C LYS A 103 -6.04 0.60 18.38
N ARG A 104 -5.75 -0.62 17.92
CA ARG A 104 -4.38 -1.17 17.84
C ARG A 104 -3.48 -0.39 16.88
N HIS A 105 -4.03 0.08 15.77
CA HIS A 105 -3.28 0.80 14.74
C HIS A 105 -3.38 2.33 14.86
N GLY A 106 -4.04 2.85 15.90
CA GLY A 106 -4.17 4.29 16.12
C GLY A 106 -5.13 4.99 15.14
N LEU A 107 -6.05 4.24 14.54
CA LEU A 107 -7.09 4.70 13.62
C LEU A 107 -8.42 4.96 14.35
N SER A 108 -9.33 5.64 13.68
CA SER A 108 -10.68 5.92 14.16
C SER A 108 -11.70 5.10 13.38
N PHE A 109 -12.49 4.26 14.06
CA PHE A 109 -13.63 3.59 13.42
C PHE A 109 -14.72 4.61 13.07
N LYS A 110 -15.19 4.62 11.82
CA LYS A 110 -16.27 5.51 11.36
C LYS A 110 -17.61 4.78 11.28
N GLN A 111 -17.65 3.74 10.45
CA GLN A 111 -18.85 2.98 10.17
C GLN A 111 -18.46 1.61 9.61
N SER A 112 -19.43 0.71 9.57
CA SER A 112 -19.31 -0.57 8.88
C SER A 112 -20.60 -0.91 8.16
N SER A 113 -20.49 -1.51 6.98
CA SER A 113 -21.63 -1.99 6.20
C SER A 113 -21.19 -3.20 5.37
N GLY A 114 -22.04 -4.24 5.32
CA GLY A 114 -21.79 -5.41 4.47
C GLY A 114 -20.48 -6.17 4.73
N GLY A 115 -19.98 -6.17 5.98
CA GLY A 115 -18.70 -6.81 6.33
C GLY A 115 -17.45 -5.98 5.99
N ILE A 116 -17.64 -4.72 5.57
CA ILE A 116 -16.56 -3.76 5.33
C ILE A 116 -16.66 -2.64 6.36
N ALA A 117 -15.56 -2.33 7.04
CA ALA A 117 -15.46 -1.20 7.96
C ALA A 117 -14.57 -0.10 7.38
N LEU A 118 -14.95 1.14 7.66
CA LEU A 118 -14.19 2.35 7.31
C LEU A 118 -13.44 2.83 8.54
N LEU A 119 -12.11 2.86 8.43
CA LEU A 119 -11.20 3.34 9.45
C LEU A 119 -10.48 4.60 8.96
N GLU A 120 -10.58 5.70 9.69
CA GLU A 120 -9.92 6.96 9.35
C GLU A 120 -8.58 7.09 10.06
N ALA A 121 -7.55 7.48 9.32
CA ALA A 121 -6.23 7.76 9.84
C ALA A 121 -6.10 9.19 10.37
N LYS A 122 -5.25 9.40 11.38
CA LYS A 122 -4.92 10.75 11.86
C LYS A 122 -4.08 11.51 10.81
N PRO A 123 -4.14 12.85 10.76
CA PRO A 123 -3.29 13.64 9.88
C PRO A 123 -1.80 13.27 10.02
N GLY A 124 -1.12 13.11 8.88
CA GLY A 124 0.29 12.74 8.82
C GLY A 124 0.60 11.24 9.03
N THR A 125 -0.41 10.41 9.26
CA THR A 125 -0.24 8.94 9.29
C THR A 125 0.17 8.42 7.91
N ASP A 126 1.14 7.51 7.87
CA ASP A 126 1.52 6.80 6.65
C ASP A 126 0.57 5.61 6.41
N LEU A 127 -0.36 5.79 5.47
CA LEU A 127 -1.40 4.83 5.11
C LEU A 127 -0.84 3.57 4.45
N ASN A 128 0.25 3.67 3.68
CA ASN A 128 0.90 2.50 3.09
C ASN A 128 1.55 1.63 4.17
N ALA A 129 2.19 2.24 5.16
CA ALA A 129 2.75 1.50 6.30
C ALA A 129 1.67 0.81 7.14
N ILE A 130 0.53 1.46 7.37
CA ILE A 130 -0.60 0.86 8.09
C ILE A 130 -1.24 -0.27 7.28
N SER A 131 -1.47 -0.05 5.99
CA SER A 131 -2.02 -1.07 5.07
C SER A 131 -1.14 -2.33 5.05
N ALA A 132 0.18 -2.17 4.93
CA ALA A 132 1.11 -3.30 4.97
C ALA A 132 1.05 -4.09 6.29
N ARG A 133 0.91 -3.41 7.44
CA ARG A 133 0.76 -4.08 8.75
C ARG A 133 -0.56 -4.85 8.84
N LEU A 134 -1.67 -4.27 8.37
CA LEU A 134 -2.97 -4.94 8.34
C LEU A 134 -2.94 -6.18 7.44
N GLN A 135 -2.30 -6.10 6.27
CA GLN A 135 -2.11 -7.25 5.38
C GLN A 135 -1.26 -8.36 6.02
N GLN A 136 -0.22 -8.01 6.76
CA GLN A 136 0.59 -8.98 7.53
C GLN A 136 -0.21 -9.70 8.62
N GLU A 137 -1.23 -9.04 9.17
CA GLU A 137 -2.18 -9.62 10.12
C GLU A 137 -3.31 -10.41 9.44
N GLY A 138 -3.25 -10.57 8.11
CA GLY A 138 -4.25 -11.30 7.32
C GLY A 138 -5.53 -10.51 7.04
N VAL A 139 -5.54 -9.20 7.29
CA VAL A 139 -6.68 -8.32 7.03
C VAL A 139 -6.62 -7.84 5.59
N LYS A 140 -7.70 -8.06 4.82
CA LYS A 140 -7.86 -7.42 3.52
C LYS A 140 -8.18 -5.94 3.73
N VAL A 141 -7.37 -5.08 3.12
CA VAL A 141 -7.42 -3.63 3.30
C VAL A 141 -7.24 -2.92 1.97
N GLN A 142 -7.97 -1.82 1.79
CA GLN A 142 -7.85 -0.91 0.66
C GLN A 142 -7.78 0.53 1.17
N ILE A 143 -6.84 1.31 0.64
CA ILE A 143 -6.75 2.76 0.87
C ILE A 143 -7.76 3.43 -0.05
N GLU A 144 -8.62 4.29 0.51
CA GLU A 144 -9.58 5.06 -0.26
C GLU A 144 -8.87 6.18 -1.03
N LEU A 145 -9.13 6.19 -2.34
CA LEU A 145 -8.68 7.23 -3.26
C LEU A 145 -9.93 7.97 -3.75
N ALA A 146 -10.13 9.19 -3.28
CA ALA A 146 -11.14 10.10 -3.78
C ALA A 146 -10.68 10.68 -5.12
N GLY A 147 -11.59 11.01 -6.03
CA GLY A 147 -11.24 11.58 -7.33
C GLY A 147 -12.49 11.77 -8.16
N ALA A 148 -12.36 11.98 -9.46
CA ALA A 148 -13.49 12.05 -10.38
C ALA A 148 -14.20 10.68 -10.47
N GLU A 149 -14.91 10.31 -9.41
CA GLU A 149 -15.91 9.27 -9.39
C GLU A 149 -16.95 9.59 -10.47
N GLN A 150 -17.53 8.55 -11.04
CA GLN A 150 -18.57 8.69 -12.06
C GLN A 150 -19.62 9.67 -11.54
N GLN A 151 -19.73 10.83 -12.21
CA GLN A 151 -20.87 11.71 -11.98
C GLN A 151 -22.13 10.87 -12.27
N PRO A 152 -23.13 10.89 -11.37
CA PRO A 152 -24.38 10.19 -11.63
C PRO A 152 -24.93 10.65 -12.97
N ARG A 153 -25.26 9.68 -13.84
CA ARG A 153 -25.88 9.94 -15.14
C ARG A 153 -27.34 10.31 -14.99
#